data_AF-A0A973AFT7-F1
#
_entry.id   AF-A0A973AFT7-F1
#
_cell.length_a   1.000
_cell.length_b   1.000
_cell.length_c   1.000
_cell.angle_alpha   90.00
_cell.angle_beta   90.00
_cell.angle_gamma   90.00
#
_symmetry.space_group_name_H-M   'P 1'
#
loop_
_entity.id
_entity.type
_entity.pdbx_description
1 polymer ?
#
loop_
_entity_poly.entity_id
_entity_poly.type
_entity_poly.pdbx_seq_one_letter_code
_entity_poly.pdbx_strand_id
1 'polypeptide(L)'
;MGKLLLIGLDAADRELIERWADAGHLPNIARLRSSGIWGSLKTTADTVHVSAWPSIFSGVTPDKHGLYHAYVMREGEQAPVRPRPEECPA
;
A
#
# COMPACT_ATOMS: atom_id res chain seq x y z
N MET A 1 -17.45 19.68 -8.43
CA MET A 1 -16.63 18.55 -7.95
C MET A 1 -15.27 18.63 -8.63
N GLY A 2 -14.17 18.64 -7.87
CA GLY A 2 -12.81 18.64 -8.44
C GLY A 2 -12.36 17.24 -8.88
N LYS A 3 -11.24 17.14 -9.60
CA LYS A 3 -10.56 15.86 -9.87
C LYS A 3 -9.71 15.49 -8.67
N LEU A 4 -9.70 14.21 -8.29
CA LEU A 4 -8.85 13.65 -7.23
C LEU A 4 -7.75 12.80 -7.87
N LEU A 5 -6.50 12.94 -7.38
CA LEU A 5 -5.37 12.09 -7.74
C LEU A 5 -4.80 11.45 -6.47
N LEU A 6 -4.71 10.13 -6.47
CA LEU A 6 -3.99 9.37 -5.45
C LEU A 6 -2.67 8.88 -6.04
N ILE A 7 -1.56 9.16 -5.36
CA ILE A 7 -0.22 8.67 -5.72
C ILE A 7 0.25 7.80 -4.56
N GLY A 8 0.55 6.53 -4.84
CA GLY A 8 1.27 5.68 -3.89
C GLY A 8 2.66 5.36 -4.41
N LEU A 9 3.63 5.39 -3.50
CA LEU A 9 5.03 5.06 -3.78
C LEU A 9 5.33 3.74 -3.08
N ASP A 10 5.66 2.70 -3.85
CA ASP A 10 5.98 1.39 -3.30
C ASP A 10 7.41 1.36 -2.74
N ALA A 11 7.63 0.59 -1.68
CA ALA A 11 8.89 0.51 -0.92
C ALA A 11 9.48 1.89 -0.51
N ALA A 12 8.60 2.88 -0.34
CA ALA A 12 8.98 4.27 -0.09
C ALA A 12 9.20 4.50 1.41
N ASP A 13 10.45 4.30 1.85
CA ASP A 13 10.82 4.47 3.25
C ASP A 13 10.62 5.91 3.73
N ARG A 14 9.83 6.05 4.80
CA ARG A 14 9.46 7.35 5.36
C ARG A 14 10.68 8.15 5.83
N GLU A 15 11.60 7.52 6.54
CA GLU A 15 12.74 8.24 7.13
C GLU A 15 13.69 8.76 6.04
N LEU A 16 13.92 7.98 4.99
CA LEU A 16 14.70 8.43 3.84
C LEU A 16 14.02 9.61 3.13
N ILE A 17 12.71 9.55 2.92
CA ILE A 17 11.95 10.63 2.30
C ILE A 17 12.03 11.90 3.14
N GLU A 18 11.85 11.80 4.46
CA GLU A 18 11.96 12.94 5.36
C GLU A 18 13.37 13.55 5.32
N ARG A 19 14.41 12.73 5.49
CA ARG A 19 15.82 13.18 5.42
C ARG A 19 16.15 13.87 4.10
N TRP A 20 15.73 13.31 2.97
CA TRP A 20 16.02 13.88 1.66
C TRP A 20 15.18 15.12 1.33
N ALA A 21 13.95 15.20 1.83
CA ALA A 21 13.14 16.42 1.73
C ALA A 21 13.79 17.56 2.52
N ASP A 22 14.22 17.29 3.75
CA ASP A 22 14.85 18.27 4.64
C ASP A 22 16.23 18.72 4.11
N ALA A 23 16.96 17.82 3.42
CA ALA A 23 18.21 18.14 2.71
C ALA A 23 18.01 18.88 1.37
N GLY A 24 16.76 19.12 0.95
CA GLY A 24 16.44 19.83 -0.29
C GLY A 24 16.46 18.99 -1.57
N HIS A 25 16.66 17.67 -1.48
CA HIS A 25 16.68 16.77 -2.64
C HIS A 25 15.27 16.42 -3.15
N LEU A 26 14.24 16.52 -2.30
CA LEU A 26 12.84 16.25 -2.67
C LEU A 26 11.97 17.52 -2.54
N PRO A 27 12.19 18.55 -3.38
CA PRO A 27 11.54 19.86 -3.22
C PRO A 27 10.00 19.80 -3.36
N ASN A 28 9.48 18.89 -4.18
CA ASN A 28 8.04 18.71 -4.32
C ASN A 28 7.40 18.08 -3.07
N ILE A 29 8.06 17.10 -2.45
CA ILE A 29 7.57 16.48 -1.21
C ILE A 29 7.67 17.49 -0.05
N ALA A 30 8.78 18.24 0.04
CA ALA A 30 8.95 19.30 1.03
C ALA A 30 7.81 20.33 0.94
N ARG A 31 7.49 20.79 -0.28
CA ARG A 31 6.37 21.70 -0.53
C ARG A 31 5.02 21.10 -0.12
N LEU A 32 4.76 19.83 -0.43
CA LEU A 32 3.53 19.14 -0.02
C LEU A 32 3.40 19.04 1.52
N ARG A 33 4.50 18.77 2.24
CA ARG A 33 4.52 18.74 3.71
C ARG A 33 4.27 20.13 4.32
N SER A 34 4.79 21.20 3.73
CA SER A 34 4.64 22.56 4.27
C SER A 34 3.30 23.22 3.96
N SER A 35 2.66 22.85 2.85
CA SER A 35 1.39 23.45 2.40
C SER A 35 0.17 22.55 2.57
N GLY A 36 0.32 21.39 3.21
CA GLY A 36 -0.70 20.37 3.33
C GLY A 36 -0.74 19.72 4.72
N ILE A 37 -1.48 18.63 4.83
CA ILE A 37 -1.53 17.79 6.04
C ILE A 37 -0.70 16.54 5.77
N TRP A 38 0.16 16.19 6.72
CA TRP A 38 0.98 14.99 6.65
C TRP A 38 1.05 14.32 8.02
N GLY A 39 1.28 13.01 8.03
CA GLY A 39 1.40 12.23 9.25
C GLY A 39 1.71 10.76 8.96
N SER A 40 2.09 10.04 10.01
CA SER A 40 2.29 8.58 9.95
C SER A 40 0.94 7.87 9.98
N LEU A 41 0.79 6.87 9.11
CA LEU A 41 -0.37 5.98 9.08
C LEU A 41 0.06 4.58 9.52
N LYS A 42 -0.86 3.86 10.19
CA LYS A 42 -0.70 2.43 10.43
C LYS A 42 -0.81 1.68 9.10
N THR A 43 -0.04 0.62 8.92
CA THR A 43 -0.06 -0.19 7.71
C THR A 43 -0.54 -1.60 7.99
N THR A 44 -1.24 -2.20 7.03
CA THR A 44 -1.59 -3.62 7.06
C THR A 44 -0.41 -4.51 6.64
N ALA A 45 0.62 -3.90 6.01
CA ALA A 45 1.84 -4.58 5.58
C ALA A 45 2.65 -5.17 6.75
N ASP A 46 2.49 -4.63 7.97
CA ASP A 46 3.17 -5.13 9.18
C ASP A 46 2.78 -6.58 9.50
N THR A 47 1.54 -6.95 9.21
CA THR A 47 1.06 -8.33 9.37
C THR A 47 1.25 -9.10 8.06
N VAL A 48 0.87 -8.49 6.95
CA VAL A 48 0.79 -9.16 5.66
C VAL A 48 1.19 -8.22 4.53
N HIS A 49 2.43 -8.32 4.04
CA HIS A 49 3.01 -7.34 3.11
C HIS A 49 2.16 -7.08 1.85
N VAL A 50 1.50 -8.09 1.30
CA VAL A 50 0.66 -7.97 0.08
C VAL A 50 -0.62 -7.19 0.33
N SER A 51 -1.04 -7.04 1.58
CA SER A 51 -2.37 -6.52 1.92
C SER A 51 -2.50 -5.00 1.87
N ALA A 52 -1.38 -4.25 1.80
CA ALA A 52 -1.41 -2.79 1.80
C ALA A 52 -2.20 -2.20 0.62
N TRP A 53 -1.85 -2.60 -0.61
CA TRP A 53 -2.54 -2.10 -1.80
C TRP A 53 -4.02 -2.50 -1.86
N PRO A 54 -4.40 -3.78 -1.63
CA PRO A 54 -5.78 -4.20 -1.51
C PRO A 54 -6.58 -3.38 -0.50
N SER A 55 -6.02 -3.14 0.68
CA SER A 55 -6.69 -2.29 1.67
C SER A 55 -6.85 -0.84 1.21
N ILE A 56 -5.89 -0.27 0.48
CA ILE A 56 -5.96 1.10 -0.07
C ILE A 56 -7.10 1.25 -1.08
N PHE A 57 -7.23 0.33 -2.05
CA PHE A 57 -8.21 0.50 -3.13
C PHE A 57 -9.61 -0.04 -2.80
N SER A 58 -9.72 -1.01 -1.89
CA SER A 58 -11.03 -1.53 -1.42
C SER A 58 -11.61 -0.73 -0.25
N GLY A 59 -10.75 -0.03 0.51
CA GLY A 59 -11.15 0.68 1.73
C GLY A 59 -11.50 -0.24 2.90
N VAL A 60 -11.17 -1.53 2.82
CA VAL A 60 -11.42 -2.52 3.88
C VAL A 60 -10.13 -3.22 4.32
N THR A 61 -10.18 -3.87 5.49
CA THR A 61 -9.05 -4.58 6.10
C THR A 61 -8.85 -5.98 5.49
N PRO A 62 -7.70 -6.65 5.74
CA PRO A 62 -7.38 -7.92 5.11
C PRO A 62 -8.35 -9.06 5.41
N ASP A 63 -8.96 -9.06 6.60
CA ASP A 63 -10.03 -9.98 6.99
C ASP A 63 -11.27 -9.89 6.10
N LYS A 64 -11.47 -8.75 5.44
CA LYS A 64 -12.61 -8.51 4.55
C LYS A 64 -12.25 -8.83 3.11
N HIS A 65 -11.18 -8.26 2.56
CA HIS A 65 -10.81 -8.48 1.16
C HIS A 65 -10.14 -9.84 0.88
N GLY A 66 -9.70 -10.58 1.89
CA GLY A 66 -9.20 -11.96 1.77
C GLY A 66 -7.84 -12.12 1.07
N LEU A 67 -7.31 -11.09 0.42
CA LEU A 67 -5.98 -11.14 -0.20
C LEU A 67 -4.84 -11.00 0.82
N TYR A 68 -4.30 -12.14 1.25
CA TYR A 68 -3.17 -12.20 2.19
C TYR A 68 -1.82 -12.48 1.51
N HIS A 69 -1.80 -13.26 0.43
CA HIS A 69 -0.55 -13.67 -0.19
C HIS A 69 -0.60 -13.45 -1.69
N ALA A 70 0.55 -13.12 -2.27
CA ALA A 70 0.70 -12.95 -3.70
C ALA A 70 0.49 -14.28 -4.44
N TYR A 71 0.77 -15.39 -3.75
CA TYR A 71 0.59 -16.74 -4.21
C TYR A 71 0.07 -17.62 -3.07
N VAL A 72 -0.75 -18.61 -3.42
CA VAL A 72 -1.30 -19.62 -2.51
C VAL A 72 -0.98 -21.01 -3.04
N MET A 73 -0.98 -21.98 -2.13
CA MET A 73 -0.95 -23.40 -2.51
C MET A 73 -2.38 -23.88 -2.72
N ARG A 74 -2.59 -24.69 -3.76
CA ARG A 74 -3.90 -25.26 -4.10
C ARG A 74 -3.77 -26.76 -4.26
N GLU A 75 -4.76 -27.49 -3.76
CA GLU A 75 -4.83 -28.93 -3.93
C GLU A 75 -4.79 -29.31 -5.43
N GLY A 76 -3.99 -30.31 -5.77
CA GLY A 76 -3.79 -30.75 -7.15
C GLY A 76 -2.77 -29.94 -7.95
N GLU A 77 -2.27 -28.81 -7.42
CA GLU A 77 -1.25 -27.99 -8.06
C GLU A 77 0.13 -28.27 -7.45
N GLN A 78 1.13 -28.52 -8.30
CA GLN A 78 2.52 -28.70 -7.86
C GLN A 78 3.32 -27.39 -7.77
N ALA A 79 2.68 -26.25 -8.08
CA ALA A 79 3.29 -24.93 -8.07
C ALA A 79 2.42 -23.92 -7.32
N PRO A 80 3.03 -22.86 -6.73
CA PRO A 80 2.27 -21.75 -6.15
C PRO A 80 1.48 -21.02 -7.24
N VAL A 81 0.20 -20.78 -6.99
CA VAL A 81 -0.74 -20.16 -7.94
C VAL A 81 -1.22 -18.82 -7.41
N ARG A 82 -1.67 -17.94 -8.31
CA ARG A 82 -2.33 -16.68 -7.90
C ARG A 82 -3.67 -16.98 -7.22
N PRO A 83 -4.04 -16.21 -6.18
CA PRO A 83 -5.41 -16.19 -5.70
C PRO A 83 -6.38 -15.78 -6.81
N ARG A 84 -7.54 -16.42 -6.86
CA ARG A 84 -8.62 -16.07 -7.78
C ARG A 84 -9.48 -14.97 -7.15
N PRO A 85 -10.15 -14.12 -7.95
CA PRO A 85 -11.06 -13.10 -7.42
C PRO A 85 -12.14 -13.66 -6.48
N GLU A 86 -12.69 -14.84 -6.78
CA GLU A 86 -13.69 -15.51 -5.93
C GLU A 86 -13.15 -15.95 -4.56
N GLU A 87 -11.83 -16.05 -4.39
CA GLU A 87 -11.16 -16.37 -3.13
C GLU A 87 -10.86 -15.08 -2.31
N CYS A 88 -11.10 -13.89 -2.86
CA CYS A 88 -10.79 -12.57 -2.27
C CYS A 88 -12.05 -11.68 -2.16
N PRO A 89 -12.92 -11.91 -1.16
CA PRO A 89 -14.25 -11.30 -1.12
C PRO A 89 -14.29 -9.88 -0.53
N ALA A 90 -13.69 -8.87 -1.18
CA ALA A 90 -14.12 -7.45 -1.12
C ALA A 90 -13.31 -6.56 -2.08
#